data_AF-A0A382KFS3-F1
#
_entry.id   AF-A0A382KFS3-F1
#
_cell.length_a   1.000
_cell.length_b   1.000
_cell.length_c   1.000
_cell.angle_alpha   90.00
_cell.angle_beta   90.00
_cell.angle_gamma   90.00
#
_symmetry.space_group_name_H-M   'P 1'
#
loop_
_entity.id
_entity.type
_entity.pdbx_description
1 polymer ?
#
loop_
_entity_poly.entity_id
_entity_poly.type
_entity_poly.pdbx_seq_one_letter_code
_entity_poly.pdbx_strand_id
1 'polypeptide(L)' 'MQLASAVELLYADQSFDLVVSIATLHNQYCYDLGLSLSETERVGKNINM' A
#
# COMPACT_ATOMS: atom_id res chain seq x y z
N MET A 1 -3.12 -16.21 -3.13
CA MET A 1 -3.13 -15.16 -2.08
C MET A 1 -1.87 -15.32 -1.24
N GLN A 2 -1.20 -14.20 -0.92
CA GLN A 2 0.00 -14.17 -0.09
C GLN A 2 -0.33 -13.40 1.19
N LEU A 3 0.06 -13.95 2.35
CA LEU A 3 -0.06 -13.24 3.62
C LEU A 3 1.07 -12.21 3.71
N ALA A 4 0.73 -10.95 3.96
CA ALA A 4 1.67 -9.84 4.12
C ALA A 4 1.07 -8.73 4.98
N SER A 5 1.90 -7.77 5.39
CA SER A 5 1.46 -6.55 6.09
C SER A 5 1.35 -5.38 5.11
N ALA A 6 0.40 -4.49 5.30
CA ALA A 6 0.26 -3.30 4.44
C ALA A 6 1.34 -2.24 4.71
N VAL A 7 2.01 -2.30 5.88
CA VAL A 7 3.11 -1.37 6.22
C VAL A 7 4.42 -1.70 5.49
N GLU A 8 4.51 -2.89 4.88
CA GLU A 8 5.68 -3.35 4.13
C GLU A 8 5.22 -4.31 3.03
N LEU A 9 5.07 -3.77 1.83
CA LEU A 9 4.66 -4.54 0.66
C LEU A 9 5.90 -5.11 -0.03
N LEU A 10 5.96 -6.45 -0.13
CA LEU A 10 7.06 -7.19 -0.76
C LEU A 10 7.04 -7.12 -2.29
N TYR A 11 6.84 -5.91 -2.82
CA TYR A 11 6.78 -5.61 -4.24
C TYR A 11 7.70 -4.44 -4.55
N ALA A 12 8.29 -4.45 -5.75
CA ALA A 12 9.10 -3.35 -6.22
C ALA A 12 8.25 -2.10 -6.48
N ASP A 13 8.90 -0.95 -6.52
CA ASP A 13 8.26 0.32 -6.85
C ASP A 13 7.55 0.24 -8.20
N GLN A 14 6.39 0.89 -8.30
CA GLN A 14 5.64 1.05 -9.56
C GLN A 14 5.31 -0.27 -10.27
N SER A 15 5.15 -1.36 -9.50
CA SER A 15 4.84 -2.70 -10.02
C SER A 15 3.39 -2.85 -10.45
N PHE A 16 2.47 -2.00 -9.97
CA PHE A 16 1.03 -2.16 -10.18
C PHE A 16 0.39 -0.95 -10.85
N ASP A 17 -0.48 -1.21 -11.83
CA ASP A 17 -1.33 -0.20 -12.47
C ASP A 17 -2.53 0.21 -11.60
N LEU A 18 -2.95 -0.65 -10.66
CA LEU A 18 -4.03 -0.40 -9.73
C LEU A 18 -3.75 -1.09 -8.39
N VAL A 19 -3.90 -0.34 -7.30
CA VAL A 19 -3.84 -0.86 -5.93
C VAL A 19 -5.18 -0.58 -5.25
N VAL A 20 -5.80 -1.61 -4.69
CA VAL A 20 -7.09 -1.49 -3.98
C VAL A 20 -6.92 -2.04 -2.58
N SER A 21 -7.29 -1.23 -1.58
CA SER A 21 -7.39 -1.65 -0.19
C SER A 21 -8.85 -1.85 0.18
N ILE A 22 -9.20 -3.03 0.70
CA ILE A 22 -10.55 -3.34 1.14
C ILE A 22 -10.47 -3.66 2.63
N ALA A 23 -10.99 -2.74 3.45
CA ALA A 23 -11.01 -2.87 4.91
C ALA A 23 -9.63 -3.09 5.57
N THR A 24 -8.50 -2.85 4.91
CA THR A 24 -7.18 -3.01 5.56
C THR A 24 -6.80 -1.79 6.42
N LEU A 25 -7.08 -0.58 5.93
CA LEU A 25 -6.57 0.67 6.53
C LEU A 25 -7.35 1.12 7.77
N HIS A 26 -8.64 0.80 7.87
CA HIS A 26 -9.53 1.34 8.91
C HIS A 26 -9.17 0.94 10.35
N ASN A 27 -8.38 -0.12 10.52
CA ASN A 27 -8.02 -0.66 11.83
C ASN A 27 -6.57 -0.34 12.24
N GLN A 28 -5.84 0.42 11.41
CA GLN A 28 -4.43 0.69 11.68
C GLN A 28 -4.25 1.91 12.58
N TYR A 29 -3.23 1.83 13.46
CA TYR A 29 -2.79 2.97 14.24
C TYR A 29 -2.24 4.06 13.30
N CYS A 30 -2.34 5.34 13.69
CA CYS A 30 -2.04 6.46 12.78
C CYS A 30 -0.65 6.37 12.11
N TYR A 31 0.34 5.86 12.84
CA TYR A 31 1.69 5.64 12.30
C TYR A 31 1.69 4.57 11.19
N ASP A 32 1.10 3.40 11.46
CA ASP A 32 1.01 2.28 10.51
C ASP A 32 0.12 2.60 9.31
N LEU A 33 -0.93 3.39 9.53
CA LEU A 33 -1.78 3.91 8.46
C LEU A 33 -0.96 4.76 7.48
N GLY A 34 -0.13 5.67 8.01
CA GLY A 34 0.75 6.50 7.19
C GLY A 34 1.75 5.66 6.39
N LEU A 35 2.39 4.67 7.01
CA LEU A 35 3.28 3.74 6.31
C LEU A 35 2.56 2.96 5.21
N SER A 36 1.36 2.46 5.49
CA SER A 36 0.58 1.66 4.53
C SER A 36 0.09 2.48 3.34
N LEU A 37 -0.21 3.76 3.54
CA LEU A 37 -0.50 4.71 2.46
C LEU A 37 0.75 4.94 1.60
N SER A 38 1.91 5.23 2.21
CA SER A 38 3.17 5.41 1.49
C SER A 38 3.57 4.17 0.68
N GLU A 39 3.40 2.97 1.24
CA GLU A 39 3.66 1.72 0.52
C GLU A 39 2.70 1.51 -0.65
N THR A 40 1.42 1.86 -0.47
CA THR A 40 0.41 1.80 -1.54
C THR A 40 0.79 2.73 -2.70
N GLU A 41 1.24 3.95 -2.40
CA GLU A 41 1.73 4.90 -3.40
C GLU A 41 3.02 4.40 -4.06
N ARG A 42 3.98 3.87 -3.29
CA ARG A 42 5.26 3.37 -3.80
C ARG A 42 5.10 2.25 -4.82
N VAL A 43 4.26 1.25 -4.53
CA VAL A 43 4.07 0.11 -5.43
C VAL A 43 3.14 0.43 -6.60
N GLY A 44 2.32 1.48 -6.48
CA GLY A 44 1.50 2.01 -7.56
C GLY A 44 2.35 2.78 -8.58
N LYS A 45 2.02 2.65 -9.87
CA LYS A 45 2.63 3.50 -10.90
C LYS A 45 2.18 4.96 -10.69
N ASN A 46 3.12 5.89 -10.70
CA ASN A 46 2.84 7.32 -10.62
C ASN A 46 2.12 7.78 -11.90
N ILE A 47 0.79 7.82 -11.87
CA ILE A 47 0.02 8.63 -12.80
C ILE A 47 0.02 10.02 -12.16
N ASN A 48 0.86 10.93 -12.64
CA ASN A 48 0.92 12.33 -12.18
C ASN A 48 -0.49 12.84 -11.81
N MET A 49 -0.70 13.16 -10.53
CA MET A 49 -1.83 13.97 -10.08
C MET A 49 -1.67 15.40 -10.59
#